data_AF-A0A2S9A702-F1
#
_entry.id   AF-A0A2S9A702-F1
#
_cell.length_a   1.000
_cell.length_b   1.000
_cell.length_c   1.000
_cell.angle_alpha   90.00
_cell.angle_beta   90.00
_cell.angle_gamma   90.00
#
_symmetry.space_group_name_H-M   'P 1'
#
loop_
_entity.id
_entity.type
_entity.pdbx_description
1 polymer ?
#
loop_
_entity_poly.entity_id
_entity_poly.type
_entity_poly.pdbx_seq_one_letter_code
_entity_poly.pdbx_strand_id
1 'polypeptide(L)'
;MSKLDVIEALLAEGMRKNLTANRKYISTAERTAIAKDSAAIAIAVLIDLTDGHDHIVRAEGDTFTLQHPLIERLNGDDLFSCDVHAHLASGEPLERGRYRVVATDSHDFELIPVKDQP
;
A
#
# COMPACT_ATOMS: atom_id res chain seq x y z
N MET A 1 6.83 -3.11 -15.36
CA MET A 1 6.60 -1.70 -14.98
C MET A 1 5.62 -1.73 -13.82
N SER A 2 6.08 -1.35 -12.64
CA SER A 2 5.28 -1.31 -11.42
C SER A 2 4.29 -0.14 -11.49
N LYS A 3 3.24 -0.14 -10.66
CA LYS A 3 2.32 1.00 -10.55
C LYS A 3 3.01 2.24 -9.96
N LEU A 4 4.08 2.04 -9.17
CA LEU A 4 4.96 3.08 -8.69
C LEU A 4 5.68 3.80 -9.83
N ASP A 5 6.22 3.05 -10.80
CA ASP A 5 6.92 3.62 -11.96
C ASP A 5 6.02 4.60 -12.74
N VAL A 6 4.71 4.29 -12.81
CA VAL A 6 3.72 5.14 -13.49
C VAL A 6 3.43 6.42 -12.70
N ILE A 7 3.29 6.32 -11.37
CA ILE A 7 3.07 7.48 -10.50
C ILE A 7 4.30 8.41 -10.55
N GLU A 8 5.50 7.85 -10.46
CA GLU A 8 6.75 8.61 -10.57
C GLU A 8 6.88 9.31 -11.92
N ALA A 9 6.56 8.61 -13.03
CA ALA A 9 6.58 9.19 -14.36
C ALA A 9 5.58 10.35 -14.52
N LEU A 10 4.37 10.22 -13.98
CA LEU A 10 3.35 11.28 -14.02
C LEU A 10 3.77 12.52 -13.23
N LEU A 11 4.37 12.33 -12.05
CA LEU A 11 4.89 13.42 -11.23
C LEU A 11 6.07 14.13 -11.89
N ALA A 12 7.01 13.36 -12.47
CA ALA A 12 8.14 13.90 -13.22
C ALA A 12 7.67 14.77 -14.40
N GLU A 13 6.65 14.34 -15.14
CA GLU A 13 6.08 15.09 -16.25
C GLU A 13 5.34 16.36 -15.78
N GLY A 14 4.58 16.28 -14.68
CA GLY A 14 3.90 17.44 -14.07
C GLY A 14 4.88 18.54 -13.65
N MET A 15 6.00 18.16 -13.02
CA MET A 15 7.05 19.11 -12.64
C MET A 15 7.79 19.68 -13.85
N ARG A 16 8.09 18.85 -14.86
CA ARG A 16 8.73 19.34 -16.10
C ARG A 16 7.89 20.45 -16.74
N LYS A 17 6.56 20.28 -16.80
CA LYS A 17 5.63 21.30 -17.30
C LYS A 17 5.65 22.57 -16.45
N ASN A 18 5.64 22.44 -15.12
CA ASN A 18 5.66 23.58 -14.20
C ASN A 18 6.97 24.40 -14.31
N LEU A 19 8.12 23.73 -14.40
CA LEU A 19 9.43 24.39 -14.52
C LEU A 19 9.60 25.09 -15.87
N THR A 20 9.10 24.47 -16.95
CA THR A 20 9.06 25.07 -18.28
C THR A 20 8.21 26.34 -18.29
N ALA A 21 7.09 26.34 -17.56
CA ALA A 21 6.21 27.51 -17.43
C ALA A 21 6.85 28.65 -16.59
N ASN A 22 7.70 28.33 -15.62
CA ASN A 22 8.22 29.30 -14.63
C ASN A 22 9.70 29.72 -14.83
N ARG A 23 10.34 29.37 -15.96
CA ARG A 23 11.73 29.74 -16.35
C ARG A 23 12.82 29.45 -15.30
N LYS A 24 12.55 28.63 -14.28
CA LYS A 24 13.57 28.14 -13.35
C LYS A 24 14.25 26.91 -13.95
N TYR A 25 15.53 27.02 -14.25
CA TYR A 25 16.34 25.86 -14.59
C TYR A 25 16.63 25.07 -13.31
N ILE A 26 16.16 23.83 -13.28
CA ILE A 26 16.48 22.84 -12.25
C ILE A 26 17.17 21.69 -12.98
N SER A 27 18.31 21.22 -12.45
CA SER A 27 19.08 20.13 -13.06
C SER A 27 18.26 18.83 -13.11
N THR A 28 18.64 17.90 -13.98
CA THR A 28 17.93 16.60 -14.08
C THR A 28 17.94 15.85 -12.75
N ALA A 29 19.06 15.87 -12.02
CA ALA A 29 19.18 15.22 -10.71
C ALA A 29 18.21 15.84 -9.69
N GLU A 30 18.14 17.17 -9.62
CA GLU A 30 17.19 17.86 -8.74
C GLU A 30 15.73 17.59 -9.14
N ARG A 31 15.41 17.53 -10.45
CA ARG A 31 14.06 17.17 -10.89
C ARG A 31 13.69 15.75 -10.45
N THR A 32 14.60 14.79 -10.58
CA THR A 32 14.34 13.41 -10.12
C THR A 32 14.17 13.35 -8.60
N ALA A 33 14.97 14.08 -7.83
CA ALA A 33 14.83 14.17 -6.38
C ALA A 33 13.46 14.72 -5.96
N ILE A 34 13.02 15.84 -6.54
CA ILE A 34 11.71 16.44 -6.24
C ILE A 34 10.57 15.49 -6.65
N ALA A 35 10.73 14.71 -7.74
CA ALA A 35 9.72 13.74 -8.19
C ALA A 35 9.51 12.68 -7.11
N LYS A 36 10.63 12.12 -6.64
CA LYS A 36 10.65 11.07 -5.63
C LYS A 36 10.06 11.56 -4.31
N ASP A 37 10.43 12.76 -3.86
CA ASP A 37 9.90 13.34 -2.63
C ASP A 37 8.40 13.59 -2.72
N SER A 38 7.93 14.12 -3.87
CA SER A 38 6.50 14.36 -4.12
C SER A 38 5.71 13.04 -4.17
N ALA A 39 6.28 11.99 -4.77
CA ALA A 39 5.66 10.66 -4.84
C ALA A 39 5.53 10.05 -3.44
N ALA A 40 6.59 10.12 -2.63
CA ALA A 40 6.58 9.63 -1.26
C ALA A 40 5.50 10.32 -0.42
N ILE A 41 5.36 11.65 -0.53
CA ILE A 41 4.31 12.40 0.17
C ILE A 41 2.91 11.98 -0.30
N ALA A 42 2.70 11.89 -1.62
CA ALA A 42 1.40 11.48 -2.16
C ALA A 42 0.99 10.08 -1.69
N ILE A 43 1.95 9.15 -1.64
CA ILE A 43 1.73 7.80 -1.12
C ILE A 43 1.38 7.85 0.37
N ALA A 44 2.14 8.57 1.20
CA ALA A 44 1.85 8.71 2.62
C ALA A 44 0.42 9.23 2.87
N VAL A 45 0.02 10.29 2.16
CA VAL A 45 -1.34 10.85 2.24
C VAL A 45 -2.40 9.82 1.82
N LEU A 46 -2.17 9.07 0.75
CA LEU A 46 -3.11 8.04 0.32
C LEU A 46 -3.25 6.92 1.35
N ILE A 47 -2.16 6.51 1.98
CA ILE A 47 -2.19 5.49 3.03
C ILE A 47 -3.02 6.00 4.21
N ASP A 48 -2.78 7.23 4.68
CA ASP A 48 -3.53 7.82 5.80
C ASP A 48 -5.02 8.00 5.50
N LEU A 49 -5.37 8.44 4.28
CA LEU A 49 -6.77 8.64 3.88
C LEU A 49 -7.54 7.33 3.67
N THR A 50 -6.86 6.26 3.30
CA THR A 50 -7.50 4.97 2.96
C THR A 50 -7.33 3.90 4.03
N ASP A 51 -6.69 4.24 5.15
CA ASP A 51 -6.24 3.28 6.16
C ASP A 51 -5.44 2.12 5.52
N GLY A 52 -4.63 2.46 4.52
CA GLY A 52 -3.88 1.51 3.69
C GLY A 52 -2.65 0.93 4.38
N HIS A 53 -2.52 1.12 5.69
CA HIS A 53 -1.40 0.68 6.53
C HIS A 53 -1.45 -0.81 6.82
N ASP A 54 -2.67 -1.35 6.90
CA ASP A 54 -2.90 -2.65 7.49
C ASP A 54 -3.21 -3.74 6.47
N HIS A 55 -2.89 -4.98 6.84
CA HIS A 55 -3.41 -6.16 6.17
C HIS A 55 -4.91 -6.32 6.51
N ILE A 56 -5.74 -6.42 5.49
CA ILE A 56 -7.19 -6.57 5.63
C ILE A 56 -7.63 -7.93 5.09
N VAL A 57 -8.23 -8.73 5.95
CA VAL A 57 -8.85 -10.02 5.59
C VAL A 57 -10.35 -9.81 5.43
N ARG A 58 -10.92 -10.33 4.34
CA ARG A 58 -12.37 -10.51 4.22
C ARG A 58 -12.66 -11.99 4.16
N ALA A 59 -13.41 -12.49 5.13
CA ALA A 59 -13.79 -13.89 5.24
C ALA A 59 -15.24 -14.09 4.79
N GLU A 60 -15.48 -15.15 4.02
CA GLU A 60 -16.78 -15.56 3.48
C GLU A 60 -17.28 -16.89 4.12
N GLY A 61 -16.63 -17.31 5.22
CA GLY A 61 -16.83 -18.61 5.87
C GLY A 61 -15.70 -19.56 5.50
N ASP A 62 -15.86 -20.25 4.37
CA ASP A 62 -14.90 -21.28 3.93
C ASP A 62 -13.71 -20.72 3.12
N THR A 63 -13.82 -19.46 2.67
CA THR A 63 -12.79 -18.79 1.88
C THR A 63 -12.51 -17.40 2.42
N PHE A 64 -11.33 -16.86 2.13
CA PHE A 64 -11.00 -15.48 2.45
C PHE A 64 -10.28 -14.78 1.29
N THR A 65 -10.26 -13.45 1.36
CA THR A 65 -9.37 -12.61 0.55
C THR A 65 -8.47 -11.82 1.48
N LEU A 66 -7.22 -11.64 1.09
CA LEU A 66 -6.24 -10.82 1.81
C LEU A 66 -5.85 -9.62 0.96
N GLN A 67 -5.99 -8.43 1.53
CA GLN A 67 -5.49 -7.19 0.96
C GLN A 67 -4.26 -6.75 1.76
N HIS A 68 -3.12 -6.65 1.07
CA HIS A 68 -1.87 -6.13 1.62
C HIS A 68 -1.90 -4.61 1.80
N PRO A 69 -1.06 -4.07 2.71
CA PRO A 69 -0.75 -2.66 2.80
C PRO A 69 -0.45 -2.04 1.43
N LEU A 70 -0.82 -0.78 1.25
CA LEU A 70 -0.64 -0.09 -0.03
C LEU A 70 0.83 -0.03 -0.45
N ILE A 71 1.75 0.12 0.50
CA ILE A 71 3.20 0.12 0.24
C ILE A 71 3.65 -1.20 -0.38
N GLU A 72 3.29 -2.33 0.22
CA GLU A 72 3.67 -3.66 -0.28
C GLU A 72 3.13 -3.90 -1.71
N ARG A 73 1.86 -3.53 -1.95
CA ARG A 73 1.23 -3.62 -3.27
C ARG A 73 1.91 -2.75 -4.32
N LEU A 74 2.46 -1.61 -3.92
CA LEU A 74 3.13 -0.66 -4.79
C LEU A 74 4.55 -1.10 -5.11
N ASN A 75 5.29 -1.57 -4.10
CA ASN A 75 6.65 -2.08 -4.23
C ASN A 75 6.74 -3.38 -5.03
N GLY A 76 5.62 -4.10 -5.15
CA GLY A 76 5.59 -5.38 -5.86
C GLY A 76 6.29 -6.48 -5.06
N ASP A 77 6.22 -6.39 -3.73
CA ASP A 77 6.66 -7.46 -2.83
C ASP A 77 5.89 -8.75 -3.13
N ASP A 78 6.42 -9.91 -2.73
CA ASP A 78 5.78 -11.19 -2.99
C ASP A 78 4.52 -11.34 -2.11
N LEU A 79 3.42 -10.81 -2.63
CA LEU A 79 2.11 -10.78 -1.95
C LEU A 79 1.59 -12.19 -1.65
N PHE A 80 2.00 -13.20 -2.42
CA PHE A 80 1.55 -14.58 -2.23
C PHE A 80 2.41 -15.36 -1.23
N SER A 81 3.66 -14.96 -1.01
CA SER A 81 4.54 -15.55 0.01
C SER A 81 4.50 -14.80 1.35
N CYS A 82 3.39 -14.15 1.67
CA CYS A 82 3.23 -13.44 2.93
C CYS A 82 2.90 -14.39 4.09
N ASP A 83 3.56 -14.22 5.23
CA ASP A 83 3.37 -15.01 6.44
C ASP A 83 1.92 -14.99 6.94
N VAL A 84 1.22 -13.86 6.77
CA VAL A 84 -0.21 -13.73 7.10
C VAL A 84 -1.06 -14.67 6.24
N HIS A 85 -0.79 -14.73 4.93
CA HIS A 85 -1.52 -15.62 4.03
C HIS A 85 -1.27 -17.09 4.39
N ALA A 86 -0.02 -17.46 4.65
CA ALA A 86 0.35 -18.82 5.04
C ALA A 86 -0.30 -19.23 6.37
N HIS A 87 -0.30 -18.34 7.36
CA HIS A 87 -0.93 -18.57 8.65
C HIS A 87 -2.44 -18.81 8.51
N LEU A 88 -3.15 -17.91 7.82
CA LEU A 88 -4.61 -18.00 7.65
C LEU A 88 -5.04 -19.22 6.82
N ALA A 89 -4.26 -19.61 5.81
CA ALA A 89 -4.54 -20.80 5.01
C ALA A 89 -4.37 -22.11 5.79
N SER A 90 -3.58 -22.10 6.88
CA SER A 90 -3.35 -23.27 7.75
C SER A 90 -4.32 -23.37 8.94
N GLY A 91 -5.05 -22.27 9.23
CA GLY A 91 -5.94 -22.15 10.38
C GLY A 91 -7.34 -22.71 10.15
N GLU A 92 -8.20 -22.51 11.15
CA GLU A 92 -9.62 -22.85 11.05
C GLU A 92 -10.39 -21.86 10.15
N PRO A 93 -11.52 -22.29 9.54
CA PRO A 93 -12.39 -21.39 8.79
C PRO A 93 -12.79 -20.17 9.61
N LEU A 94 -12.67 -18.99 9.00
CA LEU A 94 -12.97 -17.73 9.66
C LEU A 94 -14.46 -17.43 9.60
N GLU A 95 -14.99 -16.87 10.69
CA GLU A 95 -16.34 -16.30 10.65
C GLU A 95 -16.46 -15.22 9.57
N ARG A 96 -17.64 -15.07 9.00
CA ARG A 96 -17.89 -14.06 7.96
C ARG A 96 -17.68 -12.67 8.52
N GLY A 97 -16.83 -11.89 7.87
CA GLY A 97 -16.53 -10.54 8.32
C GLY A 97 -15.29 -9.92 7.67
N ARG A 98 -14.99 -8.70 8.11
CA ARG A 98 -13.79 -7.96 7.72
C ARG A 98 -12.91 -7.76 8.94
N TYR A 99 -11.65 -8.15 8.81
CA TYR A 99 -10.69 -8.15 9.91
C TYR A 99 -9.44 -7.39 9.52
N ARG A 100 -8.89 -6.66 10.48
CA ARG A 100 -7.55 -6.13 10.43
C ARG A 100 -6.62 -7.13 11.09
N VAL A 101 -5.49 -7.39 10.45
CA VAL A 101 -4.44 -8.25 11.00
C VAL A 101 -3.48 -7.40 11.83
N VAL A 102 -3.23 -7.82 13.06
CA VAL A 102 -2.24 -7.21 13.95
C VAL A 102 -1.22 -8.26 14.33
N ALA A 103 0.06 -7.97 14.10
CA ALA A 103 1.14 -8.85 14.53
C ALA A 103 1.24 -8.82 16.07
N THR A 104 1.39 -10.00 16.67
CA THR A 104 1.63 -10.13 18.11
C THR A 104 3.10 -10.44 18.37
N ASP A 105 3.54 -10.28 19.61
CA ASP A 105 4.93 -10.56 20.02
C ASP A 105 5.33 -12.05 19.87
N SER A 106 4.37 -12.94 19.63
CA SER A 106 4.57 -14.40 19.55
C SER A 106 4.78 -14.95 18.14
N HIS A 107 5.11 -14.11 17.15
CA HIS A 107 5.13 -14.51 15.72
C HIS A 107 3.77 -15.03 15.24
N ASP A 108 2.71 -14.52 15.86
CA ASP A 108 1.33 -14.89 15.56
C ASP A 108 0.56 -13.64 15.11
N PHE A 109 -0.65 -13.84 14.59
CA PHE A 109 -1.47 -12.77 14.07
C PHE A 109 -2.84 -12.76 14.74
N GLU A 110 -3.24 -11.60 15.26
CA GLU A 110 -4.60 -11.40 15.77
C GLU A 110 -5.48 -10.76 14.70
N LEU A 111 -6.71 -11.26 14.56
CA LEU A 111 -7.72 -10.71 13.67
C LEU A 111 -8.69 -9.83 14.46
N ILE A 112 -8.58 -8.52 14.29
CA ILE A 112 -9.44 -7.55 14.96
C ILE A 112 -10.59 -7.19 14.00
N PRO A 113 -11.86 -7.41 14.37
CA PRO A 113 -13.00 -7.00 13.55
C PRO A 113 -12.94 -5.51 13.25
N VAL A 114 -13.01 -5.15 11.97
CA VAL A 114 -13.14 -3.75 11.57
C VAL A 114 -14.61 -3.42 11.70
N LYS A 115 -15.00 -2.58 12.67
CA LYS A 115 -16.36 -2.03 12.70
C LYS A 115 -16.56 -1.32 11.37
N ASP A 116 -17.58 -1.74 10.62
CA ASP A 116 -17.91 -1.18 9.31
C ASP A 116 -17.75 0.34 9.34
N GLN A 117 -16.72 0.84 8.64
CA GLN A 117 -16.76 2.21 8.17
C GLN A 117 -17.94 2.28 7.19
N PRO A 118 -18.78 3.33 7.30
CA PRO A 118 -20.03 3.46 6.54
C PRO A 118 -19.84 3.36 5.02
#